data_AF-A0A945PZJ7-F1
#
_entry.id   AF-A0A945PZJ7-F1
#
_cell.length_a   1.000
_cell.length_b   1.000
_cell.length_c   1.000
_cell.angle_alpha   90.00
_cell.angle_beta   90.00
_cell.angle_gamma   90.00
#
_symmetry.space_group_name_H-M   'P 1'
#
loop_
_entity.id
_entity.type
_entity.pdbx_description
1 polymer ?
#
loop_
_entity_poly.entity_id
_entity_poly.type
_entity_poly.pdbx_seq_one_letter_code
_entity_poly.pdbx_strand_id
1 'polypeptide(L)' 'MTNASFVKTTYSSLLIVLLGIFSSQAADRPNVLLILADDLGIGGLHCYGTDYLETPNIDR' A
#
# COMPACT_ATOMS: atom_id res chain seq x y z
N MET A 1 42.60 -9.79 -15.51
CA MET A 1 41.56 -10.45 -14.68
C MET A 1 40.40 -9.48 -14.54
N THR A 2 39.38 -9.61 -15.37
CA THR A 2 38.20 -8.74 -15.33
C THR A 2 37.46 -9.00 -14.03
N ASN A 3 37.35 -7.97 -13.19
CA ASN A 3 36.75 -8.03 -11.86
C ASN A 3 35.23 -8.25 -11.96
N ALA A 4 34.81 -9.47 -12.28
CA ALA A 4 33.40 -9.86 -12.37
C ALA A 4 32.62 -9.57 -11.07
N SER A 5 33.31 -9.54 -9.93
CA SER A 5 32.76 -9.11 -8.64
C SER A 5 32.45 -7.60 -8.61
N PHE A 6 33.34 -6.76 -9.15
CA PHE A 6 33.18 -5.30 -9.19
C PHE A 6 32.00 -4.87 -10.09
N VAL A 7 31.83 -5.56 -11.23
CA VAL A 7 30.71 -5.35 -12.15
C VAL A 7 29.37 -5.72 -11.51
N LYS A 8 29.31 -6.82 -10.74
CA LYS A 8 28.08 -7.22 -10.02
C LYS A 8 27.70 -6.24 -8.91
N THR A 9 28.69 -5.76 -8.15
CA THR A 9 28.45 -4.78 -7.08
C THR A 9 27.91 -3.46 -7.65
N THR A 10 28.48 -2.99 -8.76
CA THR A 10 28.00 -1.76 -9.42
C THR A 10 26.59 -1.89 -9.99
N TYR A 11 26.25 -3.03 -10.62
CA TYR A 11 24.86 -3.28 -11.04
C TYR A 11 23.89 -3.39 -9.85
N SER A 12 24.31 -3.99 -8.74
CA SER A 12 23.50 -4.10 -7.52
C SER A 12 23.24 -2.72 -6.89
N SER A 13 24.27 -1.88 -6.77
CA SER A 13 24.12 -0.51 -6.28
C SER A 13 23.22 0.33 -7.19
N LEU A 14 23.32 0.16 -8.51
CA LEU A 14 22.46 0.85 -9.48
C LEU A 14 20.99 0.42 -9.34
N LEU A 15 20.74 -0.87 -9.12
CA LEU A 15 19.39 -1.41 -8.90
C LEU A 15 18.75 -0.84 -7.62
N ILE A 16 19.52 -0.73 -6.53
CA ILE A 16 19.03 -0.17 -5.26
C ILE A 16 18.65 1.31 -5.42
N VAL A 17 19.48 2.09 -6.13
CA VAL A 17 19.19 3.51 -6.42
C VAL A 17 17.94 3.63 -7.28
N LEU A 18 17.78 2.78 -8.28
CA LEU A 18 16.61 2.77 -9.16
C LEU A 18 15.32 2.49 -8.37
N LEU A 19 15.34 1.51 -7.46
CA LEU A 19 14.19 1.18 -6.61
C LEU A 19 13.80 2.33 -5.67
N GLY A 20 14.78 3.10 -5.17
CA GLY A 20 14.50 4.25 -4.30
C GLY A 20 13.74 5.39 -4.98
N ILE A 21 13.92 5.58 -6.28
CA ILE A 21 13.26 6.64 -7.08
C ILE A 21 11.75 6.37 -7.25
N PHE A 22 11.33 5.10 -7.23
CA PHE A 22 9.93 4.71 -7.35
C PHE A 22 9.17 4.70 -6.01
N SER A 23 9.74 5.28 -4.96
CA SER A 23 9.05 5.40 -3.67
C SER A 23 7.83 6.32 -3.84
N SER A 24 6.63 5.80 -3.55
CA SER A 24 5.38 6.57 -3.64
C SER A 24 5.41 7.75 -2.66
N GLN A 25 5.34 8.97 -3.17
CA GLN A 25 5.19 10.18 -2.34
C GLN A 25 3.70 10.35 -1.99
N ALA A 26 3.39 10.44 -0.69
CA ALA A 26 2.05 10.80 -0.23
C ALA A 26 1.73 12.26 -0.61
N ALA A 27 0.45 12.58 -0.82
CA ALA A 27 0.04 13.96 -1.11
C ALA A 27 0.32 14.87 0.10
N ASP A 28 0.97 16.02 -0.13
CA ASP A 28 1.27 17.01 0.92
C ASP A 28 0.01 17.54 1.62
N ARG A 29 -1.13 17.49 0.92
CA ARG A 29 -2.46 17.89 1.41
C ARG A 29 -3.53 16.90 0.93
N PRO A 30 -3.84 15.85 1.70
CA PRO A 30 -4.88 14.90 1.32
C PRO A 30 -6.27 15.55 1.38
N ASN A 31 -7.20 15.05 0.56
CA ASN A 31 -8.62 15.39 0.68
C ASN A 31 -9.23 14.57 1.83
N VAL A 32 -10.07 15.20 2.64
CA VAL A 32 -10.75 14.53 3.76
C VAL A 32 -12.23 14.37 3.44
N LEU A 33 -12.71 13.13 3.41
CA LEU A 33 -14.12 12.76 3.32
C LEU A 33 -14.51 12.00 4.58
N LEU A 34 -15.31 12.61 5.44
CA LEU A 34 -15.86 11.96 6.63
C LEU A 34 -17.22 11.35 6.30
N ILE A 35 -17.34 10.04 6.47
CA ILE A 35 -18.59 9.30 6.31
C ILE A 35 -18.99 8.79 7.69
N LEU A 36 -20.18 9.18 8.16
CA LEU A 36 -20.75 8.73 9.42
C LEU A 36 -22.02 7.93 9.11
N ALA A 37 -22.10 6.72 9.67
CA ALA A 37 -23.30 5.91 9.68
C ALA A 37 -23.82 5.84 11.13
N ASP A 38 -25.09 6.20 11.32
CA ASP A 38 -25.75 6.07 12.63
C ASP A 38 -26.07 4.60 12.92
N ASP A 39 -26.00 4.21 14.19
CA ASP A 39 -26.31 2.85 14.68
C ASP A 39 -25.56 1.67 13.98
N LEU A 40 -24.43 1.93 13.31
CA LEU A 40 -23.64 0.86 12.71
C LEU A 40 -22.90 0.06 13.79
N GLY A 41 -23.47 -1.09 14.16
CA GLY A 41 -22.87 -2.03 15.10
C GLY A 41 -21.71 -2.85 14.52
N ILE A 42 -20.96 -3.52 15.41
CA ILE A 42 -19.76 -4.33 15.07
C ILE A 42 -20.07 -5.47 14.08
N GLY A 43 -21.31 -5.97 14.02
CA GLY A 43 -21.72 -7.00 13.05
C GLY A 43 -22.25 -6.46 11.72
N GLY A 44 -22.16 -5.15 11.47
CA GLY A 44 -22.79 -4.49 10.31
C GLY A 44 -21.93 -4.45 9.04
N LEU A 45 -20.67 -4.87 9.09
CA LEU A 45 -19.74 -4.88 7.95
C LEU A 45 -19.16 -6.27 7.75
N HIS A 46 -19.14 -6.75 6.51
CA HIS A 46 -18.57 -8.05 6.13
C HIS A 46 -17.11 -8.17 6.58
N CYS A 47 -16.30 -7.13 6.37
CA CYS A 47 -14.89 -7.08 6.81
C CYS A 47 -14.69 -7.22 8.33
N TYR A 48 -15.75 -7.16 9.14
CA TYR A 48 -15.72 -7.44 10.58
C TYR A 48 -16.03 -8.90 10.94
N GLY A 49 -16.04 -9.81 9.95
CA GLY A 49 -16.12 -11.26 10.16
C GLY A 49 -17.54 -11.82 10.17
N THR A 50 -18.50 -11.10 9.58
CA THR A 50 -19.87 -11.61 9.34
C THR A 50 -19.97 -12.11 7.91
N ASP A 51 -20.39 -13.37 7.72
CA ASP A 51 -20.57 -13.96 6.38
C ASP A 51 -21.96 -13.67 5.78
N TYR A 52 -22.81 -12.92 6.50
CA TYR A 52 -24.24 -12.73 6.15
C TYR A 52 -24.52 -11.42 5.40
N LEU A 53 -23.56 -10.51 5.33
CA LEU A 53 -23.69 -9.20 4.69
C LEU A 53 -22.58 -9.06 3.65
N GLU A 54 -22.85 -8.35 2.56
CA GLU A 54 -21.84 -7.96 1.57
C GLU A 54 -21.66 -6.44 1.62
N THR A 55 -20.45 -5.97 1.92
CA THR A 55 -20.12 -4.53 1.97
C THR A 55 -18.95 -4.17 1.05
N PRO A 56 -19.01 -4.47 -0.26
CA PRO A 56 -17.86 -4.46 -1.16
C PRO A 56 -17.19 -3.08 -1.34
N ASN A 57 -17.92 -1.99 -1.11
CA ASN A 57 -17.37 -0.63 -1.19
C ASN A 57 -16.63 -0.21 0.09
N ILE A 58 -16.86 -0.90 1.21
CA ILE A 58 -16.23 -0.64 2.52
C ILE A 58 -15.13 -1.68 2.81
N ASP A 59 -15.26 -2.89 2.25
CA ASP A 59 -14.30 -3.98 2.45
C ASP A 59 -12.98 -3.81 1.65
N ARG A 60 -12.97 -2.93 0.64
CA ARG A 60 -11.84 -2.66 -0.25
C ARG A 60 -10.86 -1.66 0.34
#